data_AF-A0A0C9W803-F1
#
_entry.id   AF-A0A0C9W803-F1
#
_cell.length_a   1.000
_cell.length_b   1.000
_cell.length_c   1.000
_cell.angle_alpha   90.00
_cell.angle_beta   90.00
_cell.angle_gamma   90.00
#
_symmetry.space_group_name_H-M   'P 1'
#
loop_
_entity.id
_entity.type
_entity.pdbx_description
1 polymer ?
#
loop_
_entity_poly.entity_id
_entity_poly.type
_entity_poly.pdbx_seq_one_letter_code
_entity_poly.pdbx_strand_id
1 'polypeptide(L)'
;MPGKPKSGPPYTDTPPGSYIVITNPWGMSHNIRDRSQLDANRVAAWAQLVLKEATGSGRVPSVECVYGMGTRDEIIVQFPQGTDIAPLLGEHHWAAFSRISTPDDPHSSCIFAYNWLKNGDPANRECALLPCRV
;
A
#
# COMPACT_ATOMS: atom_id res chain seq x y z
N MET A 1 -33.29 10.29 -11.84
CA MET A 1 -32.32 10.41 -12.94
C MET A 1 -31.18 9.45 -12.69
N PRO A 2 -30.87 8.49 -13.57
CA PRO A 2 -29.71 7.62 -13.40
C PRO A 2 -28.44 8.44 -13.68
N GLY A 3 -27.56 8.57 -12.69
CA GLY A 3 -26.27 9.24 -12.83
C GLY A 3 -25.35 8.50 -13.79
N LYS A 4 -24.69 9.22 -14.70
CA LYS A 4 -23.68 8.65 -15.61
C LYS A 4 -22.59 7.95 -14.81
N PRO A 5 -22.24 6.69 -15.11
CA PRO A 5 -21.08 6.05 -14.52
C PRO A 5 -19.82 6.82 -14.96
N LYS A 6 -19.07 7.35 -14.00
CA LYS A 6 -17.71 7.88 -14.23
C LYS A 6 -16.77 6.69 -14.44
N SER A 7 -16.86 6.04 -15.60
CA SER A 7 -15.82 5.14 -16.07
C SER A 7 -14.83 5.99 -16.85
N GLY A 8 -13.68 6.29 -16.25
CA GLY A 8 -12.51 6.66 -17.06
C GLY A 8 -12.25 5.55 -18.10
N PRO A 9 -11.61 5.87 -19.24
CA PRO A 9 -11.23 4.83 -20.19
C PRO A 9 -10.38 3.77 -19.48
N PRO A 10 -10.51 2.47 -19.83
CA PRO A 10 -9.60 1.47 -19.30
C PRO A 10 -8.17 1.90 -19.63
N TYR A 11 -7.34 2.05 -18.62
CA TYR A 11 -5.95 2.44 -18.82
C TYR A 11 -5.26 1.26 -19.52
N THR A 12 -4.95 1.41 -20.82
CA THR A 12 -4.32 0.35 -21.61
C THR A 12 -2.81 0.31 -21.47
N ASP A 13 -2.24 1.33 -20.85
CA ASP A 13 -0.80 1.47 -20.68
C ASP A 13 -0.30 0.51 -19.60
N THR A 14 0.90 -0.02 -19.83
CA THR A 14 1.58 -0.84 -18.83
C THR A 14 1.84 0.04 -17.60
N PRO A 15 1.45 -0.39 -16.38
CA PRO A 15 1.69 0.40 -15.19
C PRO A 15 3.20 0.66 -15.02
N PRO A 16 3.59 1.89 -14.62
CA PRO A 16 5.00 2.24 -14.47
C PRO A 16 5.66 1.57 -13.26
N GLY A 17 4.86 0.93 -12.40
CA GLY A 17 5.31 0.21 -11.21
C GLY A 17 4.43 -0.99 -10.88
N SER A 18 4.82 -1.70 -9.82
CA SER A 18 4.00 -2.74 -9.21
C SER A 18 3.30 -2.14 -8.00
N TYR A 19 1.99 -2.37 -7.88
CA TYR A 19 1.16 -1.64 -6.92
C TYR A 19 0.35 -2.58 -6.04
N ILE A 20 0.29 -2.27 -4.76
CA ILE A 20 -0.62 -2.92 -3.80
C ILE A 20 -1.54 -1.90 -3.14
N VAL A 21 -2.69 -2.37 -2.68
CA VAL A 21 -3.58 -1.66 -1.77
C VAL A 21 -3.50 -2.33 -0.42
N ILE A 22 -3.30 -1.54 0.63
CA ILE A 22 -3.34 -2.00 2.02
C ILE A 22 -4.57 -1.38 2.67
N THR A 23 -5.48 -2.22 3.16
CA THR A 23 -6.62 -1.79 3.99
C THR A 23 -6.23 -1.93 5.45
N ASN A 24 -6.65 -0.99 6.30
CA ASN A 24 -6.26 -0.97 7.72
C ASN A 24 -4.72 -1.03 7.89
N PRO A 25 -3.98 -0.01 7.42
CA PRO A 25 -2.52 -0.04 7.42
C PRO A 25 -1.93 -0.06 8.83
N TRP A 26 -1.05 -1.04 9.10
CA TRP A 26 -0.33 -1.12 10.37
C TRP A 26 0.49 0.14 10.65
N GLY A 27 0.41 0.62 11.89
CA GLY A 27 1.24 1.72 12.37
C GLY A 27 0.89 3.09 11.79
N MET A 28 -0.31 3.24 11.21
CA MET A 28 -0.81 4.49 10.64
C MET A 28 -2.17 4.86 11.25
N SER A 29 -2.43 6.16 11.42
CA SER A 29 -3.72 6.63 11.96
C SER A 29 -4.88 6.35 11.01
N HIS A 30 -5.99 5.88 11.56
CA HIS A 30 -7.28 5.78 10.86
C HIS A 30 -7.84 7.15 10.47
N ASN A 31 -7.51 8.19 11.25
CA ASN A 31 -7.82 9.55 10.86
C ASN A 31 -6.77 10.02 9.83
N ILE A 32 -7.21 10.13 8.59
CA ILE A 32 -6.39 10.48 7.43
C ILE A 32 -5.62 11.79 7.66
N ARG A 33 -6.21 12.74 8.40
CA ARG A 33 -5.58 14.04 8.70
C ARG A 33 -4.40 13.95 9.67
N ASP A 34 -4.33 12.88 10.44
CA ASP A 34 -3.27 12.65 11.42
C ASP A 34 -2.14 11.78 10.84
N ARG A 35 -2.31 11.28 9.61
CA ARG A 35 -1.29 10.48 8.93
C ARG A 35 -0.08 11.36 8.61
N SER A 36 1.09 10.84 8.95
CA SER A 36 2.35 11.55 8.80
C SER A 36 3.30 10.82 7.84
N GLN A 37 4.36 11.51 7.43
CA GLN A 37 5.44 10.88 6.67
C GLN A 37 6.11 9.73 7.45
N LEU A 38 6.14 9.81 8.78
CA LEU A 38 6.68 8.76 9.63
C LEU A 38 5.84 7.48 9.51
N ASP A 39 4.52 7.60 9.42
CA ASP A 39 3.63 6.45 9.25
C ASP A 39 3.82 5.81 7.88
N ALA A 40 3.93 6.63 6.82
CA ALA A 40 4.25 6.14 5.48
C ALA A 40 5.61 5.41 5.45
N ASN A 41 6.64 5.95 6.12
CA ASN A 41 7.95 5.31 6.21
C ASN A 41 7.91 3.97 6.97
N ARG A 42 7.07 3.85 8.01
CA ARG A 42 6.88 2.58 8.75
C ARG A 42 6.26 1.50 7.88
N VAL A 43 5.18 1.85 7.15
CA VAL A 43 4.54 0.92 6.22
C VAL A 43 5.51 0.50 5.12
N ALA A 44 6.24 1.47 4.54
CA ALA A 44 7.22 1.18 3.50
C ALA A 44 8.30 0.22 4.02
N ALA A 45 8.92 0.52 5.18
CA ALA A 45 9.93 -0.33 5.79
C ALA A 45 9.41 -1.74 6.11
N TRP A 46 8.17 -1.87 6.59
CA TRP A 46 7.54 -3.16 6.82
C TRP A 46 7.36 -3.95 5.52
N ALA A 47 6.79 -3.35 4.48
CA ALA A 47 6.59 -4.03 3.21
C ALA A 47 7.92 -4.48 2.58
N GLN A 48 8.96 -3.64 2.71
CA GLN A 48 10.32 -3.98 2.30
C GLN A 48 10.89 -5.18 3.05
N LEU A 49 10.64 -5.27 4.36
CA LEU A 49 11.09 -6.38 5.19
C LEU A 49 10.40 -7.70 4.78
N VAL A 50 9.09 -7.68 4.60
CA VAL A 50 8.32 -8.87 4.15
C VAL A 50 8.87 -9.40 2.83
N LEU A 51 9.14 -8.52 1.85
CA LEU A 51 9.70 -8.94 0.57
C LEU A 51 11.16 -9.42 0.69
N LYS A 52 11.97 -8.79 1.54
CA LYS A 52 13.34 -9.24 1.79
C LYS A 52 13.35 -10.66 2.36
N GLU A 53 12.51 -10.94 3.34
CA GLU A 53 12.40 -12.26 3.97
C GLU A 53 11.91 -13.31 2.97
N ALA A 54 10.89 -12.99 2.17
CA ALA A 54 10.34 -13.91 1.17
C ALA A 54 11.32 -14.25 0.04
N THR A 55 12.14 -13.28 -0.41
CA THR A 55 13.12 -13.52 -1.48
C THR A 55 14.38 -14.24 -0.99
N GLY A 56 14.61 -14.29 0.34
CA GLY A 56 15.87 -14.76 0.92
C GLY A 56 17.11 -13.99 0.44
N SER A 57 16.90 -12.88 -0.29
CA SER A 57 17.97 -12.10 -0.88
C SER A 57 18.48 -11.08 0.13
N GLY A 58 19.79 -10.85 0.15
CA GLY A 58 20.36 -9.77 0.95
C GLY A 58 19.92 -8.37 0.49
N ARG A 59 19.20 -8.26 -0.64
CA ARG A 59 18.73 -7.00 -1.22
C ARG A 59 17.34 -6.68 -0.71
N VAL A 60 17.17 -5.43 -0.29
CA VAL A 60 15.88 -4.88 0.14
C VAL A 60 15.22 -4.23 -1.08
N PRO A 61 14.02 -4.67 -1.51
CA PRO A 61 13.30 -4.00 -2.58
C PRO A 61 13.02 -2.54 -2.20
N SER A 62 13.10 -1.60 -3.15
CA SER A 62 12.77 -0.19 -2.87
C SER A 62 11.26 0.02 -2.93
N VAL A 63 10.73 0.82 -2.01
CA VAL A 63 9.39 1.43 -2.15
C VAL A 63 9.58 2.80 -2.79
N GLU A 64 8.88 3.07 -3.88
CA GLU A 64 8.98 4.34 -4.61
C GLU A 64 8.05 5.40 -4.03
N CYS A 65 6.83 5.00 -3.65
CA CYS A 65 5.85 5.94 -3.13
C CYS A 65 4.77 5.25 -2.28
N VAL A 66 4.22 6.00 -1.32
CA VAL A 66 3.01 5.64 -0.57
C VAL A 66 1.96 6.73 -0.78
N TYR A 67 0.81 6.33 -1.30
CA TYR A 67 -0.32 7.19 -1.57
C TYR A 67 -1.38 6.99 -0.51
N GLY A 68 -1.78 8.06 0.19
CA GLY A 68 -2.94 8.03 1.08
C GLY A 68 -4.23 8.31 0.31
N MET A 69 -5.27 7.51 0.53
CA MET A 69 -6.60 7.81 -0.04
C MET A 69 -7.32 8.86 0.81
N GLY A 70 -7.91 9.89 0.20
CA GLY A 70 -8.50 11.02 0.94
C GLY A 70 -9.76 10.71 1.77
N THR A 71 -10.47 9.63 1.46
CA THR A 71 -11.78 9.30 2.09
C THR A 71 -11.87 7.88 2.66
N ARG A 72 -10.82 7.07 2.49
CA ARG A 72 -10.80 5.66 2.88
C ARG A 72 -9.60 5.36 3.73
N ASP A 73 -9.77 4.41 4.64
CA ASP A 73 -8.67 3.87 5.45
C ASP A 73 -7.82 2.86 4.66
N GLU A 74 -7.39 3.31 3.48
CA GLU A 74 -6.64 2.56 2.50
C GLU A 74 -5.41 3.39 2.11
N ILE A 75 -4.34 2.68 1.79
CA ILE A 75 -3.15 3.27 1.15
C ILE A 75 -2.75 2.42 -0.04
N ILE A 76 -2.09 3.06 -1.00
CA ILE A 76 -1.51 2.39 -2.16
C ILE A 76 0.01 2.50 -2.03
N VAL A 77 0.72 1.38 -2.21
CA VAL A 77 2.18 1.36 -2.19
C VAL A 77 2.67 1.03 -3.58
N GLN A 78 3.62 1.83 -4.08
CA GLN A 78 4.29 1.63 -5.35
C GLN A 78 5.68 1.05 -5.15
N PHE A 79 5.98 0.02 -5.93
CA PHE A 79 7.28 -0.59 -6.09
C PHE A 79 7.76 -0.42 -7.54
N PRO A 80 9.06 -0.60 -7.80
CA PRO A 80 9.57 -0.68 -9.16
C PRO A 80 8.80 -1.70 -10.00
N GLN A 81 8.70 -1.42 -11.29
CA GLN A 81 8.08 -2.33 -12.24
C GLN A 81 8.75 -3.72 -12.19
N GLY A 82 7.93 -4.78 -12.15
CA GLY A 82 8.41 -6.16 -12.10
C GLY A 82 8.82 -6.64 -10.70
N THR A 83 8.63 -5.84 -9.65
CA THR A 83 8.77 -6.32 -8.27
C THR A 83 7.75 -7.43 -8.00
N ASP A 84 8.22 -8.59 -7.51
CA ASP A 84 7.33 -9.66 -7.08
C ASP A 84 6.61 -9.26 -5.79
N ILE A 85 5.36 -8.84 -5.92
CA ILE A 85 4.49 -8.44 -4.81
C ILE A 85 3.71 -9.61 -4.22
N ALA A 86 3.78 -10.82 -4.80
CA ALA A 86 3.01 -11.96 -4.34
C ALA A 86 3.18 -12.26 -2.83
N PRO A 87 4.38 -12.12 -2.23
CA PRO A 87 4.56 -12.38 -0.80
C PRO A 87 3.84 -11.38 0.12
N LEU A 88 3.47 -10.20 -0.40
CA LEU A 88 2.73 -9.20 0.36
C LEU A 88 1.23 -9.48 0.35
N LEU A 89 0.71 -10.24 -0.62
CA LEU A 89 -0.73 -10.40 -0.79
C LEU A 89 -1.35 -11.23 0.34
N GLY A 90 -2.60 -10.90 0.69
CA GLY A 90 -3.35 -11.61 1.71
C GLY A 90 -3.45 -10.86 3.03
N GLU A 91 -3.73 -11.58 4.10
CA GLU A 91 -3.95 -11.03 5.43
C GLU A 91 -2.68 -11.11 6.28
N HIS A 92 -2.34 -9.99 6.93
CA HIS A 92 -1.19 -9.86 7.81
C HIS A 92 -1.64 -9.45 9.21
N HIS A 93 -1.64 -10.40 10.14
CA HIS A 93 -1.97 -10.15 11.55
C HIS A 93 -0.88 -9.35 12.24
N TRP A 94 -1.25 -8.25 12.90
CA TRP A 94 -0.27 -7.35 13.51
C TRP A 94 0.52 -8.04 14.62
N ALA A 95 -0.15 -8.90 15.42
CA ALA A 95 0.50 -9.72 16.44
C ALA A 95 1.64 -10.61 15.92
N ALA A 96 1.64 -10.95 14.63
CA ALA A 96 2.66 -11.83 14.05
C ALA A 96 3.99 -11.12 13.76
N PHE A 97 3.98 -9.81 13.50
CA PHE A 97 5.17 -9.07 13.06
C PHE A 97 5.49 -7.82 13.88
N SER A 98 4.52 -7.29 14.63
CA SER A 98 4.70 -6.12 15.49
C SER A 98 5.08 -6.53 16.90
N ARG A 99 6.30 -6.18 17.32
CA ARG A 99 6.78 -6.42 18.71
C ARG A 99 6.08 -5.57 19.76
N ILE A 100 5.32 -4.57 19.32
CA ILE A 100 4.60 -3.62 20.18
C ILE A 100 3.13 -4.06 20.37
N SER A 101 2.65 -4.96 19.50
CA SER A 101 1.31 -5.53 19.61
C SER A 101 1.23 -6.51 20.77
N THR A 102 0.07 -6.56 21.42
CA THR A 102 -0.25 -7.65 22.33
C THR A 102 -0.42 -8.96 21.54
N PRO A 103 -0.12 -10.13 22.12
CA PRO A 103 -0.32 -11.42 21.44
C PRO A 103 -1.75 -11.63 20.91
N ASP A 104 -2.74 -11.03 21.57
CA ASP A 104 -4.17 -11.11 21.22
C ASP A 104 -4.67 -9.89 20.42
N ASP A 105 -3.77 -9.14 19.78
CA ASP A 105 -4.16 -8.01 18.93
C ASP A 105 -4.98 -8.53 17.72
N PRO A 106 -6.29 -8.21 17.64
CA PRO A 106 -7.16 -8.77 16.61
C PRO A 106 -7.00 -8.07 15.26
N HIS A 107 -6.19 -7.00 15.19
CA HIS A 107 -6.05 -6.22 13.98
C HIS A 107 -5.18 -6.94 12.95
N SER A 108 -5.61 -6.84 11.70
CA SER A 108 -4.86 -7.29 10.55
C SER A 108 -4.91 -6.25 9.43
N SER A 109 -3.85 -6.22 8.64
CA SER A 109 -3.82 -5.49 7.37
C SER A 109 -4.11 -6.46 6.24
N CYS A 110 -5.08 -6.15 5.39
CA CYS A 110 -5.35 -6.95 4.18
C CYS A 110 -4.72 -6.26 2.97
N ILE A 111 -3.99 -7.04 2.18
CA ILE A 111 -3.24 -6.56 1.02
C ILE A 111 -3.79 -7.18 -0.26
N PHE A 112 -4.07 -6.32 -1.23
CA PHE A 112 -4.56 -6.68 -2.54
C PHE A 112 -3.66 -6.11 -3.64
N ALA A 113 -3.58 -6.80 -4.77
CA ALA A 113 -2.98 -6.22 -5.97
C ALA A 113 -3.84 -5.05 -6.47
N TYR A 114 -3.21 -3.91 -6.75
CA TYR A 114 -3.94 -2.75 -7.27
C TYR A 114 -4.30 -2.94 -8.74
N ASN A 115 -5.58 -2.76 -9.06
CA ASN A 115 -6.08 -2.87 -10.43
C ASN A 115 -5.86 -1.56 -11.21
N TRP A 116 -4.67 -1.42 -11.82
CA TRP A 116 -4.31 -0.25 -12.65
C TRP A 116 -5.28 -0.02 -13.82
N LEU A 117 -5.64 -1.08 -14.56
CA LEU A 117 -6.53 -0.97 -15.73
C LEU A 117 -7.86 -0.30 -15.38
N LYS A 118 -8.38 -0.59 -14.18
CA LYS A 118 -9.63 -0.03 -13.68
C LYS A 118 -9.45 1.32 -12.99
N ASN A 119 -8.34 1.51 -12.27
CA ASN A 119 -8.21 2.62 -11.34
C ASN A 119 -7.31 3.77 -11.83
N GLY A 120 -6.36 3.48 -12.70
CA GLY A 120 -5.39 4.43 -13.25
C GLY A 120 -4.26 4.79 -12.29
N ASP A 121 -3.63 5.92 -12.55
CA ASP A 121 -2.59 6.48 -11.68
C ASP A 121 -3.17 6.90 -10.32
N PRO A 122 -2.65 6.36 -9.20
CA PRO A 122 -2.99 6.80 -7.85
C PRO A 122 -2.82 8.31 -7.63
N ALA A 123 -1.83 8.94 -8.26
CA ALA A 123 -1.56 10.38 -8.16
C ALA A 123 -2.65 11.25 -8.79
N ASN A 124 -3.39 10.71 -9.77
CA ASN A 124 -4.48 11.42 -10.46
C ASN A 124 -5.81 11.34 -9.70
N ARG A 125 -5.89 10.53 -8.65
CA ARG A 125 -7.01 10.52 -7.72
C ARG A 125 -6.73 11.53 -6.61
N GLU A 126 -7.75 11.91 -5.84
CA GLU A 126 -7.64 12.77 -4.64
C GLU A 126 -6.86 12.06 -3.51
N CYS A 127 -5.66 11.58 -3.83
CA CYS A 127 -4.76 10.89 -2.94
C CYS A 127 -3.66 11.87 -2.52
N ALA A 128 -3.41 11.95 -1.22
CA ALA A 128 -2.27 12.71 -0.72
C ALA A 128 -0.98 11.90 -1.00
N LEU A 129 -0.03 12.52 -1.68
CA LEU A 129 1.32 11.97 -1.83
C LEU A 129 2.05 12.09 -0.49
N LEU A 130 2.47 10.97 0.08
CA LEU A 130 3.44 10.94 1.17
C LEU A 130 4.77 10.47 0.59
N PRO A 131 5.65 11.39 0.15
CA PRO A 131 6.90 11.01 -0.52
C PRO A 131 7.80 10.21 0.44
N CYS A 132 7.96 8.91 0.17
CA CYS A 132 8.91 8.09 0.90
C CYS A 132 10.34 8.58 0.63
N ARG A 133 10.93 9.26 1.60
CA ARG A 133 12.39 9.40 1.71
C ARG A 133 12.84 8.35 2.70
N VAL A 134 13.33 7.22 2.19
CA VAL A 134 14.02 6.18 2.96
C VAL A 134 15.48 6.55 3.12
#